data_AF-A0A4Q3MIH9-F1
#
_entry.id   AF-A0A4Q3MIH9-F1
#
_cell.length_a   1.000
_cell.length_b   1.000
_cell.length_c   1.000
_cell.angle_alpha   90.00
_cell.angle_beta   90.00
_cell.angle_gamma   90.00
#
_symmetry.space_group_name_H-M   'P 1'
#
loop_
_entity.id
_entity.type
_entity.pdbx_description
1 polymer ?
#
loop_
_entity_poly.entity_id
_entity_poly.type
_entity_poly.pdbx_seq_one_letter_code
_entity_poly.pdbx_strand_id
1 'polypeptide(L)'
;MHTDLPAQSIVAIATLVAALITGVISFVNLTLTKEQKTSEFRQAWIDALRQDLAQFLGAARAFARAIETLHRFGPDYKSKASLLISDEKVSDLRYQAAETFCRIQLRLNPSEPEHVELLRLLRRAIEEQNAMLACGGGIDATMNAIEVATDYAQPVLKKEWERVKRGELPFRVARNWAAPIAVILSVAFVLFLWNGTFKI
;
A
#
# COMPACT_ATOMS: atom_id res chain seq x y z
N MET A 1 -34.75 46.32 -30.87
CA MET A 1 -35.02 46.52 -29.43
C MET A 1 -34.05 45.65 -28.66
N HIS A 2 -32.97 46.23 -28.17
CA HIS A 2 -32.13 45.56 -27.17
C HIS A 2 -32.87 45.69 -25.85
N THR A 3 -33.44 44.58 -25.37
CA THR A 3 -34.01 44.52 -24.02
C THR A 3 -32.84 44.40 -23.06
N ASP A 4 -32.42 45.53 -22.50
CA ASP A 4 -31.41 45.55 -21.44
C ASP A 4 -31.96 44.78 -20.24
N LEU A 5 -31.20 43.77 -19.79
CA LEU A 5 -31.55 43.03 -18.58
C LEU A 5 -31.46 43.99 -17.38
N PRO A 6 -32.45 44.02 -16.48
CA PRO A 6 -32.38 44.81 -15.26
C PRO A 6 -31.12 44.44 -14.46
N ALA A 7 -30.42 45.44 -13.90
CA ALA A 7 -29.20 45.21 -13.12
C ALA A 7 -29.40 44.18 -11.99
N GLN A 8 -30.60 44.14 -11.40
CA GLN A 8 -30.99 43.17 -10.37
C GLN A 8 -30.96 41.72 -10.90
N SER A 9 -31.36 41.49 -12.14
CA SER A 9 -31.34 40.17 -12.78
C SER A 9 -29.91 39.70 -13.05
N ILE A 10 -29.00 40.60 -13.44
CA ILE A 10 -27.58 40.30 -13.65
C ILE A 10 -26.94 39.86 -12.33
N VAL A 11 -27.20 40.58 -11.23
CA VAL A 11 -26.70 40.23 -9.90
C VAL A 11 -27.23 38.87 -9.45
N ALA A 12 -28.52 38.58 -9.65
CA ALA A 12 -29.12 37.29 -9.29
C ALA A 12 -28.54 36.11 -10.09
N ILE A 13 -28.26 36.30 -11.38
CA ILE A 13 -27.61 35.28 -12.22
C ILE A 13 -26.16 35.08 -11.75
N ALA A 14 -25.45 36.15 -11.44
CA ALA A 14 -24.06 36.08 -10.96
C ALA A 14 -23.95 35.35 -9.62
N THR A 15 -24.85 35.60 -8.67
CA THR A 15 -24.85 34.89 -7.37
C THR A 15 -25.21 33.42 -7.53
N LEU A 16 -26.17 33.07 -8.39
CA LEU A 16 -26.52 31.68 -8.71
C LEU A 16 -25.32 30.93 -9.30
N VAL A 17 -24.63 31.54 -10.27
CA VAL A 17 -23.46 30.93 -10.92
C VAL A 17 -22.31 30.79 -9.91
N ALA A 18 -22.05 31.81 -9.08
CA ALA A 18 -21.04 31.74 -8.03
C ALA A 18 -21.31 30.62 -7.02
N ALA A 19 -22.57 30.45 -6.60
CA ALA A 19 -22.98 29.36 -5.71
C ALA A 19 -22.78 27.99 -6.36
N LEU A 20 -23.11 27.85 -7.64
CA LEU A 20 -22.91 26.61 -8.40
C LEU A 20 -21.41 26.25 -8.51
N ILE A 21 -20.56 27.22 -8.86
CA ILE A 21 -19.10 27.06 -8.92
C ILE A 21 -18.58 26.63 -7.54
N THR A 22 -19.01 27.30 -6.48
CA THR A 22 -18.63 26.97 -5.10
C THR A 22 -19.03 25.54 -4.74
N GLY A 23 -20.23 25.11 -5.14
CA GLY A 23 -20.70 23.74 -4.96
C GLY A 23 -19.82 22.71 -5.66
N VAL A 24 -19.43 22.97 -6.92
CA VAL A 24 -18.53 22.08 -7.67
C VAL A 24 -17.14 22.03 -7.04
N ILE A 25 -16.57 23.17 -6.63
CA ILE A 25 -15.27 23.21 -5.93
C ILE A 25 -15.34 22.41 -4.63
N SER A 26 -16.40 22.58 -3.83
CA SER A 26 -16.60 21.83 -2.59
C SER A 26 -16.68 20.32 -2.85
N PHE A 27 -17.44 19.89 -3.86
CA PHE A 27 -17.54 18.49 -4.26
C PHE A 27 -16.19 17.89 -4.69
N VAL A 28 -15.42 18.64 -5.50
CA VAL A 28 -14.06 18.23 -5.90
C VAL A 28 -13.17 18.10 -4.67
N ASN A 29 -13.16 19.08 -3.77
CA ASN A 29 -12.35 19.06 -2.55
C ASN A 29 -12.71 17.88 -1.63
N LEU A 30 -14.00 17.58 -1.45
CA LEU A 30 -14.45 16.43 -0.67
C LEU A 30 -13.98 15.11 -1.29
N THR A 31 -14.09 14.99 -2.62
CA THR A 31 -13.63 13.80 -3.34
C THR A 31 -12.12 13.63 -3.20
N LEU A 32 -11.35 14.71 -3.40
CA LEU A 32 -9.89 14.70 -3.22
C LEU A 32 -9.49 14.30 -1.80
N THR A 33 -10.15 14.86 -0.79
CA THR A 33 -9.87 14.57 0.62
C THR A 33 -10.13 13.10 0.94
N LYS A 34 -11.26 12.56 0.47
CA LYS A 34 -11.60 11.15 0.63
C LYS A 34 -10.54 10.25 -0.01
N GLU A 35 -10.16 10.53 -1.26
CA GLU A 35 -9.20 9.73 -2.03
C GLU A 35 -7.79 9.79 -1.45
N GLN A 36 -7.38 10.96 -0.96
CA GLN A 36 -6.15 11.11 -0.22
C GLN A 36 -6.15 10.22 1.02
N LYS A 37 -7.22 10.26 1.83
CA LYS A 37 -7.33 9.43 3.05
C LYS A 37 -7.34 7.93 2.74
N THR A 38 -8.08 7.52 1.72
CA THR A 38 -8.08 6.13 1.25
C THR A 38 -6.69 5.69 0.80
N SER A 39 -5.99 6.55 0.05
CA SER A 39 -4.62 6.27 -0.40
C SER A 39 -3.65 6.15 0.78
N GLU A 40 -3.73 7.06 1.76
CA GLU A 40 -2.96 7.01 3.00
C GLU A 40 -3.19 5.68 3.75
N PHE A 41 -4.45 5.24 3.91
CA PHE A 41 -4.75 3.96 4.56
C PHE A 41 -4.23 2.75 3.80
N ARG A 42 -4.32 2.76 2.46
CA ARG A 42 -3.79 1.67 1.63
C ARG A 42 -2.26 1.64 1.68
N GLN A 43 -1.60 2.79 1.67
CA GLN A 43 -0.14 2.88 1.83
C GLN A 43 0.28 2.35 3.20
N ALA A 44 -0.40 2.76 4.27
CA ALA A 44 -0.14 2.24 5.61
C ALA A 44 -0.29 0.71 5.69
N TRP A 45 -1.29 0.14 5.02
CA TRP A 45 -1.44 -1.31 4.93
C TRP A 45 -0.29 -1.99 4.15
N ILE A 46 0.13 -1.42 3.00
CA ILE A 46 1.27 -1.93 2.20
C ILE A 46 2.56 -1.86 3.01
N ASP A 47 2.83 -0.74 3.66
CA ASP A 47 4.04 -0.53 4.45
C ASP A 47 4.08 -1.46 5.66
N ALA A 48 2.94 -1.67 6.33
CA ALA A 48 2.84 -2.66 7.40
C ALA A 48 3.09 -4.08 6.89
N LEU A 49 2.52 -4.46 5.74
CA LEU A 49 2.79 -5.76 5.10
C LEU A 49 4.26 -5.92 4.73
N ARG A 50 4.88 -4.91 4.13
CA ARG A 50 6.33 -4.90 3.81
C ARG A 50 7.17 -5.08 5.07
N GLN A 51 6.83 -4.37 6.15
CA GLN A 51 7.53 -4.44 7.42
C GLN A 51 7.42 -5.83 8.05
N ASP A 52 6.22 -6.42 8.08
CA ASP A 52 6.04 -7.77 8.63
C ASP A 52 6.71 -8.85 7.77
N LEU A 53 6.68 -8.72 6.43
CA LEU A 53 7.43 -9.61 5.54
C LEU A 53 8.94 -9.55 5.81
N ALA A 54 9.51 -8.34 5.95
CA ALA A 54 10.92 -8.16 6.26
C ALA A 54 11.29 -8.77 7.62
N GLN A 55 10.44 -8.58 8.64
CA GLN A 55 10.65 -9.18 9.96
C GLN A 55 10.56 -10.71 9.92
N PHE A 56 9.54 -11.26 9.26
CA PHE A 56 9.37 -12.70 9.12
C PHE A 56 10.56 -13.34 8.38
N LEU A 57 10.88 -12.85 7.19
CA LEU A 57 11.95 -13.39 6.35
C LEU A 57 13.32 -13.20 6.99
N GLY A 58 13.55 -12.06 7.65
CA GLY A 58 14.76 -11.79 8.42
C GLY A 58 14.91 -12.73 9.62
N ALA A 59 13.83 -12.92 10.39
CA ALA A 59 13.83 -13.82 11.53
C ALA A 59 14.04 -15.28 11.11
N ALA A 60 13.35 -15.72 10.07
CA ALA A 60 13.51 -17.03 9.42
C ALA A 60 14.96 -17.27 8.98
N ARG A 61 15.59 -16.29 8.32
CA ARG A 61 16.98 -16.39 7.85
C ARG A 61 17.97 -16.44 9.00
N ALA A 62 17.81 -15.58 9.99
CA ALA A 62 18.66 -15.55 11.18
C ALA A 62 18.55 -16.86 11.97
N PHE A 63 17.33 -17.39 12.10
CA PHE A 63 17.06 -18.67 12.72
C PHE A 63 17.76 -19.83 11.97
N ALA A 64 17.62 -19.89 10.64
CA ALA A 64 18.28 -20.92 9.83
C ALA A 64 19.81 -20.93 10.03
N ARG A 65 20.43 -19.76 10.09
CA ARG A 65 21.87 -19.61 10.34
C ARG A 65 22.28 -20.00 11.76
N ALA A 66 21.45 -19.70 12.77
CA ALA A 66 21.70 -20.13 14.13
C ALA A 66 21.74 -21.68 14.22
N ILE A 67 20.77 -22.35 13.60
CA ILE A 67 20.71 -23.82 13.60
C ILE A 67 21.87 -24.44 12.79
N GLU A 68 22.25 -23.85 11.65
CA GLU A 68 23.44 -24.27 10.90
C GLU A 68 24.68 -24.30 11.79
N THR A 69 24.91 -23.24 12.56
CA THR A 69 26.08 -23.17 13.44
C THR A 69 26.03 -24.20 14.56
N LEU A 70 24.86 -24.46 15.14
CA LEU A 70 24.68 -25.51 16.14
C LEU A 70 24.99 -26.89 15.56
N HIS A 71 24.47 -27.21 14.37
CA HIS A 71 24.76 -28.48 13.70
C HIS A 71 26.24 -28.62 13.33
N ARG A 72 26.91 -27.55 12.90
CA ARG A 72 28.31 -27.59 12.46
C ARG A 72 29.32 -27.70 13.60
N PHE A 73 29.08 -27.03 14.72
CA PHE A 73 30.05 -26.94 15.83
C PHE A 73 29.69 -27.79 17.05
N GLY A 74 28.49 -28.38 17.09
CA GLY A 74 28.02 -29.23 18.18
C GLY A 74 27.67 -28.44 19.46
N PRO A 75 27.44 -29.12 20.59
CA PRO A 75 26.99 -28.47 21.84
C PRO A 75 28.01 -27.46 22.41
N ASP A 76 29.30 -27.60 22.06
CA ASP A 76 30.37 -26.66 22.46
C ASP A 76 30.50 -25.43 21.54
N TYR A 77 29.53 -25.18 20.65
CA TYR A 77 29.58 -24.07 19.68
C TYR A 77 29.89 -22.71 20.32
N LYS A 78 29.36 -22.43 21.52
CA LYS A 78 29.60 -21.17 22.27
C LYS A 78 31.08 -20.89 22.57
N SER A 79 31.90 -21.93 22.68
CA SER A 79 33.34 -21.79 22.93
C SER A 79 34.16 -21.52 21.67
N LYS A 80 33.62 -21.86 20.48
CA LYS A 80 34.34 -21.86 19.19
C LYS A 80 33.95 -20.71 18.27
N ALA A 81 32.83 -20.04 18.50
CA ALA A 81 32.38 -18.91 17.68
C ALA A 81 31.79 -17.78 18.54
N SER A 82 32.52 -16.69 18.73
CA SER A 82 32.04 -15.52 19.51
C SER A 82 30.93 -14.71 18.83
N LEU A 83 30.57 -15.03 17.58
CA LEU A 83 29.57 -14.32 16.76
C LEU A 83 28.19 -15.02 16.76
N LEU A 84 27.93 -15.92 17.70
CA LEU A 84 26.72 -16.74 17.72
C LEU A 84 25.51 -16.03 18.30
N ILE A 85 24.34 -16.33 17.72
CA ILE A 85 23.04 -15.94 18.25
C ILE A 85 22.79 -16.73 19.54
N SER A 86 22.48 -16.04 20.65
CA SER A 86 22.20 -16.67 21.94
C SER A 86 20.93 -17.53 21.89
N ASP A 87 20.81 -18.54 22.74
CA ASP A 87 19.61 -19.41 22.79
C ASP A 87 18.33 -18.62 23.06
N GLU A 88 18.41 -17.61 23.93
CA GLU A 88 17.33 -16.65 24.18
C GLU A 88 16.94 -15.93 22.89
N LYS A 89 17.93 -15.45 22.12
CA LYS A 89 17.67 -14.77 20.86
C LYS A 89 17.10 -15.71 19.80
N VAL A 90 17.48 -16.99 19.80
CA VAL A 90 16.86 -18.01 18.93
C VAL A 90 15.38 -18.22 19.28
N SER A 91 15.04 -18.23 20.57
CA SER A 91 13.65 -18.28 21.03
C SER A 91 12.86 -17.05 20.57
N ASP A 92 13.42 -15.85 20.75
CA ASP A 92 12.80 -14.60 20.29
C ASP A 92 12.55 -14.60 18.79
N LEU A 93 13.51 -15.07 17.99
CA LEU A 93 13.37 -15.15 16.53
C LEU A 93 12.22 -16.07 16.12
N ARG A 94 12.03 -17.21 16.81
CA ARG A 94 10.89 -18.10 16.56
C ARG A 94 9.57 -17.45 16.89
N TYR A 95 9.49 -16.79 18.05
CA TYR A 95 8.29 -16.07 18.45
C TYR A 95 7.95 -14.96 17.45
N GLN A 96 8.95 -14.16 17.08
CA GLN A 96 8.80 -13.08 16.10
C GLN A 96 8.36 -13.61 14.74
N ALA A 97 8.93 -14.72 14.25
CA ALA A 97 8.52 -15.34 13.00
C ALA A 97 7.07 -15.84 13.06
N ALA A 98 6.66 -16.48 14.15
CA ALA A 98 5.28 -16.96 14.31
C ALA A 98 4.27 -15.79 14.38
N GLU A 99 4.58 -14.75 15.16
CA GLU A 99 3.75 -13.56 15.30
C GLU A 99 3.59 -12.83 13.95
N THR A 100 4.69 -12.54 13.28
CA THR A 100 4.70 -11.82 12.00
C THR A 100 4.02 -12.63 10.90
N PHE A 101 4.20 -13.95 10.87
CA PHE A 101 3.48 -14.83 9.95
C PHE A 101 1.96 -14.72 10.12
N CYS A 102 1.46 -14.77 11.36
CA CYS A 102 0.04 -14.59 11.64
C CYS A 102 -0.46 -13.22 11.18
N ARG A 103 0.30 -12.14 11.43
CA ARG A 103 -0.04 -10.79 10.94
C ARG A 103 -0.11 -10.73 9.42
N ILE A 104 0.85 -11.33 8.72
CA ILE A 104 0.85 -11.41 7.24
C ILE A 104 -0.38 -12.17 6.77
N GLN A 105 -0.65 -13.35 7.33
CA GLN A 105 -1.80 -14.17 6.95
C GLN A 105 -3.13 -13.42 7.08
N LEU A 106 -3.30 -12.62 8.14
CA LEU A 106 -4.51 -11.82 8.36
C LEU A 106 -4.64 -10.64 7.39
N ARG A 107 -3.53 -10.13 6.85
CA ARG A 107 -3.55 -9.01 5.89
C ARG A 107 -3.74 -9.48 4.45
N LEU A 108 -3.21 -10.64 4.10
CA LEU A 108 -3.31 -11.18 2.75
C LEU A 108 -4.77 -11.51 2.39
N ASN A 109 -5.14 -11.19 1.16
CA ASN A 109 -6.48 -11.43 0.64
C ASN A 109 -6.62 -12.87 0.13
N PRO A 110 -7.50 -13.72 0.70
CA PRO A 110 -7.66 -15.11 0.26
C PRO A 110 -8.29 -15.25 -1.13
N SER A 111 -8.87 -14.18 -1.68
CA SER A 111 -9.48 -14.19 -3.02
C SER A 111 -8.48 -13.83 -4.13
N GLU A 112 -7.27 -13.39 -3.78
CA GLU A 112 -6.26 -12.97 -4.75
C GLU A 112 -5.22 -14.08 -4.95
N PRO A 113 -5.07 -14.65 -6.16
CA PRO A 113 -4.18 -15.79 -6.40
C PRO A 113 -2.73 -15.52 -5.99
N GLU A 114 -2.25 -14.31 -6.23
CA GLU A 114 -0.89 -13.92 -5.87
C GLU A 114 -0.69 -13.86 -4.36
N HIS A 115 -1.70 -13.44 -3.60
CA HIS A 115 -1.64 -13.44 -2.13
C HIS A 115 -1.69 -14.86 -1.57
N VAL A 116 -2.51 -15.74 -2.16
CA VAL A 116 -2.56 -17.16 -1.82
C VAL A 116 -1.21 -17.82 -2.07
N GLU A 117 -0.59 -17.55 -3.22
CA GLU A 117 0.72 -18.10 -3.57
C GLU A 117 1.84 -17.57 -2.66
N LEU A 118 1.84 -16.27 -2.34
CA LEU A 118 2.78 -15.72 -1.37
C LEU A 118 2.65 -16.42 -0.01
N LEU A 119 1.42 -16.60 0.49
CA LEU A 119 1.19 -17.29 1.75
C LEU A 119 1.68 -18.75 1.70
N ARG A 120 1.48 -19.44 0.57
CA ARG A 120 1.97 -20.81 0.36
C ARG A 120 3.51 -20.87 0.42
N LEU A 121 4.21 -19.92 -0.21
CA LEU A 121 5.67 -19.84 -0.19
C LEU A 121 6.21 -19.54 1.23
N LEU A 122 5.55 -18.65 1.97
CA LEU A 122 5.91 -18.38 3.37
C LEU A 122 5.70 -19.60 4.27
N ARG A 123 4.61 -20.36 4.08
CA ARG A 123 4.38 -21.62 4.79
C ARG A 123 5.46 -22.64 4.48
N ARG A 124 5.85 -22.76 3.21
CA ARG A 124 6.95 -23.65 2.82
C ARG A 124 8.25 -23.29 3.54
N ALA A 125 8.57 -22.01 3.70
CA ALA A 125 9.76 -21.61 4.46
C ALA A 125 9.71 -22.05 5.94
N ILE A 126 8.51 -22.12 6.55
CA ILE A 126 8.32 -22.66 7.91
C ILE A 126 8.47 -24.18 7.91
N GLU A 127 7.89 -24.87 6.93
CA GLU A 127 7.97 -26.33 6.79
C GLU A 127 9.42 -26.81 6.63
N GLU A 128 10.20 -26.14 5.79
CA GLU A 128 11.63 -26.45 5.60
C GLU A 128 12.44 -26.17 6.87
N GLN A 129 12.14 -25.10 7.62
CA GLN A 129 12.77 -24.83 8.92
C GLN A 129 12.45 -25.93 9.95
N ASN A 130 11.21 -26.39 10.00
CA ASN A 130 10.80 -27.46 10.89
C ASN A 130 11.47 -28.79 10.52
N ALA A 131 11.61 -29.08 9.21
CA ALA A 131 12.32 -30.25 8.72
C ALA A 131 13.83 -30.20 9.06
N MET A 132 14.45 -29.02 8.95
CA MET A 132 15.84 -28.80 9.35
C MET A 132 16.06 -29.18 10.83
N LEU A 133 15.13 -28.82 11.70
CA LEU A 133 15.20 -29.14 13.14
C LEU A 133 14.96 -30.62 13.44
N ALA A 134 14.00 -31.24 12.77
CA ALA A 134 13.59 -32.61 13.06
C ALA A 134 14.57 -33.66 12.49
N CYS A 135 15.12 -33.40 11.30
CA CYS A 135 15.87 -34.38 10.53
C CYS A 135 17.34 -33.99 10.28
N GLY A 136 17.81 -32.87 10.85
CA GLY A 136 19.13 -32.31 10.52
C GLY A 136 19.25 -31.88 9.07
N GLY A 137 18.12 -31.49 8.46
CA GLY A 137 18.01 -31.18 7.03
C GLY A 137 18.97 -30.06 6.57
N GLY A 138 19.26 -30.05 5.27
CA GLY A 138 20.18 -29.09 4.67
C GLY A 138 19.66 -27.66 4.73
N ILE A 139 20.49 -26.76 5.27
CA ILE A 139 20.21 -25.31 5.31
C ILE A 139 19.82 -24.75 3.94
N ASP A 140 20.38 -25.30 2.86
CA ASP A 140 20.17 -24.83 1.50
C ASP A 140 18.69 -24.85 1.08
N ALA A 141 17.94 -25.88 1.48
CA ALA A 141 16.51 -25.98 1.18
C ALA A 141 15.70 -24.88 1.90
N THR A 142 16.02 -24.64 3.18
CA THR A 142 15.40 -23.57 3.98
C THR A 142 15.73 -22.19 3.40
N MET A 143 17.01 -21.96 3.08
CA MET A 143 17.47 -20.68 2.52
C MET A 143 16.86 -20.41 1.15
N ASN A 144 16.76 -21.44 0.30
CA ASN A 144 16.10 -21.34 -0.99
C ASN A 144 14.61 -21.01 -0.84
N ALA A 145 13.90 -21.68 0.08
CA ALA A 145 12.48 -21.38 0.31
C ALA A 145 12.26 -19.93 0.80
N ILE A 146 13.14 -19.42 1.67
CA ILE A 146 13.09 -18.02 2.12
C ILE A 146 13.37 -17.07 0.96
N GLU A 147 14.35 -17.36 0.10
CA GLU A 147 14.70 -16.53 -1.05
C GLU A 147 13.57 -16.48 -2.08
N VAL A 148 13.01 -17.63 -2.43
CA VAL A 148 11.83 -17.72 -3.33
C VAL A 148 10.65 -16.91 -2.77
N ALA A 149 10.37 -17.00 -1.47
CA ALA A 149 9.31 -16.20 -0.86
C ALA A 149 9.63 -14.68 -0.87
N THR A 150 10.90 -14.31 -0.70
CA THR A 150 11.37 -12.92 -0.76
C THR A 150 11.20 -12.34 -2.16
N ASP A 151 11.65 -13.09 -3.17
CA ASP A 151 11.56 -12.68 -4.57
C ASP A 151 10.12 -12.56 -5.03
N TYR A 152 9.24 -13.43 -4.55
CA TYR A 152 7.81 -13.38 -4.86
C TYR A 152 7.07 -12.26 -4.13
N ALA A 153 7.52 -11.87 -2.93
CA ALA A 153 6.91 -10.76 -2.19
C ALA A 153 7.07 -9.40 -2.92
N GLN A 154 8.19 -9.20 -3.62
CA GLN A 154 8.47 -7.95 -4.33
C GLN A 154 7.42 -7.59 -5.41
N PRO A 155 7.08 -8.45 -6.38
CA PRO A 155 6.06 -8.15 -7.38
C PRO A 155 4.66 -7.99 -6.77
N VAL A 156 4.32 -8.74 -5.71
CA VAL A 156 3.05 -8.57 -4.98
C VAL A 156 2.92 -7.15 -4.42
N LEU A 157 3.94 -6.68 -3.70
CA LEU A 157 3.97 -5.33 -3.15
C LEU A 157 3.94 -4.25 -4.25
N LYS A 158 4.64 -4.50 -5.37
CA LYS A 158 4.64 -3.58 -6.52
C LYS A 158 3.24 -3.46 -7.14
N LYS A 159 2.52 -4.57 -7.28
CA LYS A 159 1.16 -4.56 -7.83
C LYS A 159 0.18 -3.79 -6.94
N GLU A 160 0.26 -3.98 -5.62
CA GLU A 160 -0.57 -3.22 -4.69
C GLU A 160 -0.21 -1.73 -4.71
N TRP A 161 1.07 -1.37 -4.84
CA TRP A 161 1.49 0.01 -5.04
C TRP A 161 0.93 0.63 -6.33
N GLU A 162 0.93 -0.12 -7.42
CA GLU A 162 0.33 0.31 -8.68
C GLU A 162 -1.19 0.47 -8.59
N ARG A 163 -1.87 -0.37 -7.79
CA ARG A 163 -3.30 -0.24 -7.49
C ARG A 163 -3.59 1.06 -6.73
N VAL A 164 -2.77 1.41 -5.73
CA VAL A 164 -2.87 2.69 -5.00
C VAL A 164 -2.68 3.88 -5.93
N LYS A 165 -1.61 3.90 -6.73
CA LYS A 165 -1.34 4.99 -7.68
C LYS A 165 -2.46 5.21 -8.71
N ARG A 166 -3.19 4.15 -9.05
CA ARG A 166 -4.30 4.24 -10.01
C ARG A 166 -5.50 5.02 -9.46
N GLY A 167 -5.66 5.08 -8.14
CA GLY A 167 -6.80 5.70 -7.46
C GLY A 167 -8.15 5.01 -7.78
N GLU A 168 -9.22 5.42 -7.10
CA GLU A 168 -10.55 4.87 -7.33
C GLU A 168 -11.23 5.53 -8.56
N LEU A 169 -12.30 4.91 -9.08
CA LEU A 169 -13.02 5.44 -10.23
C LEU A 169 -13.60 6.86 -10.00
N PRO A 170 -14.21 7.17 -8.83
CA PRO A 170 -14.72 8.52 -8.56
C PRO A 170 -13.63 9.60 -8.63
N PHE A 171 -12.43 9.33 -8.12
CA PHE A 171 -11.26 10.22 -8.27
C PHE A 171 -10.95 10.53 -9.73
N ARG A 172 -10.90 9.49 -10.57
CA ARG A 172 -10.56 9.65 -12.00
C ARG A 172 -11.60 10.50 -12.71
N VAL A 173 -12.88 10.34 -12.36
CA VAL A 173 -13.97 11.17 -12.89
C VAL A 173 -13.86 12.61 -12.40
N ALA A 174 -13.69 12.83 -11.10
CA ALA A 174 -13.56 14.18 -10.53
C ALA A 174 -12.36 14.94 -11.12
N ARG A 175 -11.21 14.27 -11.24
CA ARG A 175 -9.98 14.84 -11.78
C ARG A 175 -10.07 15.12 -13.28
N ASN A 176 -10.56 14.18 -14.07
CA ASN A 176 -10.48 14.28 -15.53
C ASN A 176 -11.66 15.01 -16.17
N TRP A 177 -12.80 15.11 -15.48
CA TRP A 177 -14.04 15.69 -16.03
C TRP A 177 -14.57 16.84 -15.19
N ALA A 178 -14.84 16.62 -13.90
CA ALA A 178 -15.52 17.63 -13.07
C ALA A 178 -14.69 18.91 -12.91
N ALA A 179 -13.39 18.80 -12.61
CA ALA A 179 -12.51 19.96 -12.46
C ALA A 179 -12.34 20.77 -13.77
N PRO A 180 -12.03 20.16 -14.94
CA PRO A 180 -11.97 20.90 -16.20
C PRO A 180 -13.29 21.56 -16.58
N ILE A 181 -14.43 20.88 -16.40
CA ILE A 181 -15.75 21.44 -16.70
C ILE A 181 -16.00 22.68 -15.82
N ALA A 182 -15.67 22.62 -14.53
CA ALA A 182 -15.83 23.76 -13.63
C ALA A 182 -15.00 24.98 -14.08
N VAL A 183 -13.76 24.74 -14.51
CA VAL A 183 -12.87 25.80 -15.02
C VAL A 183 -13.42 26.38 -16.32
N ILE A 184 -13.84 25.54 -17.27
CA ILE A 184 -14.40 25.98 -18.55
C ILE A 184 -15.67 26.81 -18.33
N LEU A 185 -16.59 26.36 -17.46
CA LEU A 185 -17.80 27.10 -17.14
C LEU A 185 -17.49 28.45 -16.48
N SER A 186 -16.50 28.49 -15.59
CA SER A 186 -16.07 29.73 -14.94
C SER A 186 -15.49 30.73 -15.94
N VAL A 187 -14.61 30.27 -16.85
CA VAL A 187 -14.03 31.10 -17.91
C VAL A 187 -15.10 31.58 -18.90
N ALA A 188 -15.99 30.68 -19.34
CA ALA A 188 -17.09 31.01 -20.24
C ALA A 188 -18.02 32.07 -19.62
N PHE A 189 -18.30 31.96 -18.33
CA PHE A 189 -19.11 32.95 -17.61
C PHE A 189 -18.42 34.32 -17.54
N VAL A 190 -17.12 34.36 -17.24
CA VAL A 190 -16.34 35.61 -17.24
C VAL A 190 -16.33 36.25 -18.63
N LEU A 191 -16.13 35.46 -19.70
CA LEU A 191 -16.16 35.94 -21.08
C LEU A 191 -17.55 36.44 -21.50
N PHE A 192 -18.61 35.76 -21.05
CA PHE A 192 -19.99 36.21 -21.27
C PHE A 192 -20.24 37.56 -20.62
N LEU A 193 -19.83 37.74 -19.35
CA LEU A 193 -19.94 39.03 -18.67
C LEU A 193 -19.12 40.12 -19.39
N TRP A 194 -17.89 39.81 -19.80
CA TRP A 194 -17.01 40.75 -20.51
C TRP A 194 -17.60 41.19 -21.87
N ASN A 195 -18.07 40.23 -22.68
CA ASN A 195 -18.66 40.56 -23.98
C ASN A 195 -20.04 41.22 -23.85
N GLY A 196 -20.75 40.97 -22.75
CA GLY A 196 -22.02 41.63 -22.43
C GLY A 196 -21.84 43.07 -21.97
N THR A 197 -20.74 43.41 -21.29
CA THR A 197 -20.45 44.77 -20.80
C THR A 197 -19.76 45.67 -21.84
N PHE A 198 -19.13 45.12 -22.89
CA PHE A 198 -18.45 45.89 -23.93
C PHE A 198 -19.33 46.36 -25.11
N LYS A 199 -20.65 46.19 -25.03
CA LYS A 199 -21.61 46.88 -25.90
C LYS A 199 -22.32 47.98 -25.10
N ILE A 200 -21.57 49.01 -24.73
CA ILE A 200 -22.10 50.31 -24.32
C ILE A 200 -21.70 51.31 -25.40
#